data_AF-A0A2Z5WZL1-F1
#
_entry.id   AF-A0A2Z5WZL1-F1
#
_cell.length_a   1.000
_cell.length_b   1.000
_cell.length_c   1.000
_cell.angle_alpha   90.00
_cell.angle_beta   90.00
_cell.angle_gamma   90.00
#
_symmetry.space_group_name_H-M   'P 1'
#
loop_
_entity.id
_entity.type
_entity.pdbx_description
1 polymer ?
#
loop_
_entity_poly.entity_id
_entity_poly.type
_entity_poly.pdbx_seq_one_letter_code
_entity_poly.pdbx_strand_id
1 'polypeptide(L)' 'MTQEQLGKEIGVTGNTIARWERGEVQPKLTPSQTKKLCKALGISLDELPDDFASRHPIDEPPTIIKP' A
#
# COMPACT_ATOMS: atom_id res chain seq x y z
N MET A 1 -6.38 -7.29 -9.10
CA MET A 1 -6.75 -5.87 -9.36
C MET A 1 -5.58 -5.19 -10.04
N THR A 2 -5.80 -4.33 -11.04
CA THR A 2 -4.74 -3.53 -11.68
C THR A 2 -4.57 -2.17 -11.01
N GLN A 3 -3.44 -1.49 -11.25
CA GLN A 3 -3.19 -0.12 -10.77
C GLN A 3 -4.27 0.86 -11.24
N GLU A 4 -4.72 0.76 -12.50
CA GLU A 4 -5.80 1.60 -13.04
C GLU A 4 -7.13 1.37 -12.32
N GLN A 5 -7.47 0.11 -12.04
CA GLN A 5 -8.69 -0.24 -11.31
C GLN A 5 -8.65 0.29 -9.87
N LEU A 6 -7.52 0.07 -9.17
CA LEU A 6 -7.34 0.56 -7.80
C LEU A 6 -7.37 2.09 -7.75
N GLY A 7 -6.67 2.76 -8.67
CA GLY A 7 -6.67 4.21 -8.77
C GLY A 7 -8.09 4.76 -8.91
N LYS A 8 -8.86 4.21 -9.86
CA LYS A 8 -10.26 4.60 -10.08
C LYS A 8 -11.10 4.41 -8.82
N GLU A 9 -10.93 3.29 -8.11
CA GLU A 9 -11.70 2.99 -6.89
C GLU A 9 -11.43 4.00 -5.77
N ILE A 10 -10.17 4.39 -5.57
CA ILE A 10 -9.78 5.35 -4.52
C ILE A 10 -9.82 6.82 -4.99
N GLY A 11 -10.12 7.08 -6.26
CA GLY A 11 -10.24 8.42 -6.83
C GLY A 11 -8.90 9.09 -7.17
N VAL A 12 -7.91 8.32 -7.61
CA VAL A 12 -6.64 8.79 -8.19
C VAL A 12 -6.40 8.12 -9.55
N THR A 13 -5.31 8.47 -10.25
CA THR A 13 -4.97 7.79 -11.51
C THR A 13 -4.16 6.52 -11.24
N GLY A 14 -4.19 5.55 -12.16
CA GLY A 14 -3.31 4.38 -12.09
C GLY A 14 -1.82 4.76 -12.08
N ASN A 15 -1.45 5.82 -12.82
CA ASN A 15 -0.09 6.36 -12.77
C ASN A 15 0.29 6.85 -11.36
N THR A 16 -0.63 7.49 -10.63
CA THR A 16 -0.40 7.90 -9.25
C THR A 16 -0.06 6.71 -8.35
N ILE A 17 -0.79 5.59 -8.49
CA ILE A 17 -0.49 4.34 -7.77
C ILE A 17 0.91 3.84 -8.10
N ALA A 18 1.25 3.77 -9.40
CA ALA A 18 2.56 3.30 -9.84
C ALA A 18 3.72 4.15 -9.28
N ARG A 19 3.53 5.46 -9.10
CA ARG A 19 4.51 6.34 -8.48
C ARG A 19 4.64 6.12 -6.97
N TRP A 20 3.57 5.74 -6.28
CA TRP A 20 3.63 5.36 -4.86
C TRP A 20 4.41 4.07 -4.67
N GLU A 21 4.14 3.05 -5.48
CA GLU A 21 4.82 1.75 -5.40
C GLU A 21 6.32 1.84 -5.74
N ARG A 22 6.73 2.84 -6.53
CA ARG A 22 8.14 3.13 -6.81
C ARG A 22 8.79 4.11 -5.83
N GLY A 23 8.03 4.66 -4.88
CA GLY A 23 8.53 5.67 -3.93
C GLY A 23 8.89 7.02 -4.54
N GLU A 24 8.41 7.31 -5.74
CA GLU A 24 8.65 8.62 -6.37
C GLU A 24 7.84 9.72 -5.70
N VAL A 25 6.68 9.38 -5.11
CA VAL A 25 5.76 10.33 -4.49
C VAL A 25 5.16 9.73 -3.23
N GLN A 26 5.21 10.48 -2.13
CA GLN A 26 4.51 10.12 -0.90
C GLN A 26 2.99 10.26 -1.06
N PRO A 27 2.19 9.24 -0.70
CA PRO A 27 0.73 9.30 -0.80
C PRO A 27 0.16 10.42 0.06
N LYS A 28 -0.68 11.26 -0.54
CA LYS A 28 -1.46 12.29 0.18
C LYS A 28 -2.93 11.95 0.05
N LEU A 29 -3.39 11.02 0.88
CA LEU A 29 -4.76 10.54 0.87
C LEU A 29 -5.60 11.28 1.91
N THR A 30 -6.83 11.63 1.55
CA THR A 30 -7.83 12.02 2.54
C THR A 30 -8.27 10.80 3.37
N PRO A 31 -8.86 10.99 4.56
CA PRO A 31 -9.40 9.87 5.34
C PRO A 31 -10.42 9.01 4.58
N SER A 32 -11.21 9.62 3.70
CA SER A 32 -12.17 8.89 2.84
C SER A 32 -11.45 7.99 1.83
N GLN A 33 -10.42 8.50 1.16
CA GLN A 33 -9.63 7.71 0.21
C GLN A 33 -8.83 6.60 0.91
N THR A 34 -8.31 6.88 2.11
CA THR A 34 -7.63 5.87 2.94
C THR A 34 -8.56 4.72 3.29
N LYS A 35 -9.81 5.01 3.69
CA LYS A 35 -10.83 3.98 3.94
C LYS A 35 -11.17 3.18 2.67
N LYS A 36 -11.26 3.84 1.52
CA LYS A 36 -11.49 3.17 0.22
C LYS A 36 -10.33 2.24 -0.15
N LEU A 37 -9.08 2.68 0.06
CA LEU A 37 -7.89 1.88 -0.16
C LEU A 37 -7.91 0.61 0.71
N CYS A 38 -8.14 0.77 2.01
CA CYS A 38 -8.26 -0.35 2.96
C CYS A 38 -9.34 -1.35 2.50
N LYS A 39 -10.52 -0.84 2.13
CA LYS A 39 -11.63 -1.67 1.63
C LYS A 39 -11.29 -2.40 0.32
N ALA A 40 -10.62 -1.72 -0.62
CA ALA A 40 -10.23 -2.30 -1.91
C ALA A 40 -9.18 -3.40 -1.75
N LEU A 41 -8.28 -3.26 -0.77
CA LEU A 41 -7.24 -4.24 -0.46
C LEU A 41 -7.72 -5.33 0.52
N GLY A 42 -8.86 -5.14 1.18
CA GLY A 42 -9.39 -6.07 2.17
C GLY A 42 -8.61 -6.08 3.49
N ILE A 43 -7.95 -4.97 3.83
CA ILE A 43 -7.12 -4.82 5.04
C ILE A 43 -7.72 -3.78 5.99
N SER A 44 -7.32 -3.83 7.24
CA SER A 44 -7.59 -2.80 8.24
C SER A 44 -6.59 -1.64 8.15
N LEU A 45 -6.91 -0.52 8.78
CA LEU A 45 -6.00 0.64 8.82
C LEU A 45 -4.67 0.33 9.50
N ASP A 46 -4.67 -0.58 10.49
CA ASP A 46 -3.49 -1.01 11.24
C ASP A 46 -2.52 -1.86 10.40
N GLU A 47 -3.02 -2.52 9.36
CA GLU A 47 -2.23 -3.31 8.42
C GLU A 47 -1.65 -2.46 7.28
N LEU A 48 -2.02 -1.18 7.21
CA LEU A 48 -1.50 -0.26 6.21
C LEU A 48 -0.04 0.05 6.55
N PRO A 49 0.91 -0.13 5.61
CA PRO A 49 2.30 0.18 5.89
C PRO A 49 2.49 1.69 6.06
N ASP A 50 3.48 2.07 6.88
CA ASP A 50 3.88 3.48 7.06
C ASP A 50 4.37 4.12 5.75
N ASP A 51 4.88 3.30 4.83
CA ASP A 51 5.40 3.75 3.53
C ASP A 51 5.08 2.74 2.41
N PHE A 52 4.60 3.23 1.26
CA PHE A 52 4.13 2.39 0.15
C PHE A 52 5.25 1.96 -0.80
N ALA A 53 6.44 2.55 -0.67
CA ALA A 53 7.62 2.22 -1.46
C ALA A 53 8.49 1.16 -0.80
N SER A 54 8.18 0.85 0.47
CA SER A 54 8.92 -0.12 1.27
C SER A 54 8.68 -1.51 0.71
N ARG A 55 9.53 -1.90 -0.23
CA ARG A 55 9.79 -3.30 -0.54
C ARG A 55 10.37 -3.90 0.73
N HIS A 56 9.50 -4.45 1.58
CA HIS A 56 9.94 -5.25 2.70
C HIS A 56 10.90 -6.31 2.13
N PRO A 57 12.12 -6.47 2.66
CA PRO A 57 12.90 -7.65 2.34
C PRO A 57 12.08 -8.85 2.80
N ILE A 58 11.37 -9.45 1.85
CA ILE A 58 10.78 -10.78 1.93
C ILE A 58 11.94 -11.79 1.94
N ASP A 59 12.80 -11.72 2.95
CA ASP A 59 13.96 -12.62 3.16
C ASP A 59 14.47 -12.61 4.61
N GLU A 60 13.69 -12.19 5.61
CA GLU A 60 13.99 -12.60 6.99
C GLU A 60 13.24 -13.89 7.31
N PRO A 61 13.92 -15.07 7.35
CA PRO A 61 13.30 -16.30 7.83
C PRO A 61 12.87 -16.12 9.29
N PRO A 62 11.84 -16.86 9.76
CA PRO A 62 11.43 -16.79 11.16
C PRO A 62 12.66 -17.02 12.03
N THR A 63 12.96 -16.05 12.90
CA THR A 63 14.04 -16.17 13.87
C THR A 63 13.73 -17.39 14.73
N ILE A 64 14.42 -18.50 14.44
CA ILE A 64 14.48 -19.66 15.33
C ILE A 64 15.00 -19.12 16.66
N ILE A 65 14.13 -19.17 17.68
CA ILE A 65 14.54 -19.03 19.07
C ILE A 65 15.55 -20.15 19.30
N LYS A 66 16.84 -19.79 19.33
CA LYS A 66 17.89 -20.70 19.79
C LYS A 66 17.73 -20.89 21.31
N PRO A 67 18.01 -22.10 21.82
CA PRO A 67 17.69 -22.53 23.18
C PRO A 67 18.36 -21.69 24.27
#